data_AF-A0A938Y6Q5-F1
#
_entry.id   AF-A0A938Y6Q5-F1
#
_cell.length_a   1.000
_cell.length_b   1.000
_cell.length_c   1.000
_cell.angle_alpha   90.00
_cell.angle_beta   90.00
_cell.angle_gamma   90.00
#
_symmetry.space_group_name_H-M   'P 1'
#
loop_
_entity.id
_entity.type
_entity.pdbx_description
1 polymer ?
#
loop_
_entity_poly.entity_id
_entity_poly.type
_entity_poly.pdbx_seq_one_letter_code
_entity_poly.pdbx_strand_id
1 'polypeptide(L)'
;MSTQISFLPKIDRKETQRRVEEALETTRIYKQIGFVRRQLSSTSSYEPRFHGPTNKTSDPAGDIATWNVDQEERLRKMTERVEWAVSRLPAKLRMLIQKRYLESEDALDYVVCSELNMSKRTYEREKPRAIYMLAFMLKLEVIDNDVA
;
A
#
# COMPACT_ATOMS: atom_id res chain seq x y z
N MET A 1 5.49 7.62 -26.15
CA MET A 1 6.10 6.36 -25.67
C MET A 1 7.48 6.70 -25.11
N SER A 2 7.65 6.73 -23.78
CA SER A 2 8.98 6.91 -23.17
C SER A 2 9.74 5.57 -23.22
N THR A 3 10.74 5.54 -24.09
CA THR A 3 11.74 4.47 -24.20
C THR A 3 12.55 4.41 -22.91
N GLN A 4 12.63 3.23 -22.30
CA GLN A 4 13.47 3.00 -21.13
C GLN A 4 14.94 2.97 -21.59
N ILE A 5 15.83 3.63 -20.84
CA ILE A 5 17.27 3.66 -21.10
C ILE A 5 17.81 2.22 -20.92
N SER A 6 18.46 1.68 -21.95
CA SER A 6 18.76 0.25 -22.14
C SER A 6 19.71 -0.41 -21.12
N PHE A 7 20.18 0.32 -20.12
CA PHE A 7 21.10 -0.18 -19.09
C PHE A 7 20.38 -0.78 -17.87
N LEU A 8 19.16 -0.35 -17.56
CA LEU A 8 18.43 -0.83 -16.38
C LEU A 8 17.53 -2.03 -16.72
N PRO A 9 17.37 -3.00 -15.79
CA PRO A 9 16.41 -4.07 -15.93
C PRO A 9 15.01 -3.51 -16.27
N LYS A 10 14.30 -4.21 -17.15
CA LYS A 10 12.95 -3.83 -17.55
C LYS A 10 12.03 -3.90 -16.33
N ILE A 11 11.28 -2.83 -16.08
CA ILE A 11 10.35 -2.76 -14.94
C ILE A 11 8.95 -3.10 -15.45
N ASP A 12 8.26 -4.01 -14.76
CA ASP A 12 6.83 -4.20 -14.96
C ASP A 12 6.10 -2.96 -14.41
N ARG A 13 5.72 -2.10 -15.36
CA ARG A 13 5.08 -0.81 -15.06
C ARG A 13 3.73 -0.99 -14.37
N LYS A 14 2.97 -2.00 -14.78
CA LYS A 14 1.60 -2.22 -14.30
C LYS A 14 1.62 -2.79 -12.90
N GLU A 15 2.46 -3.79 -12.66
CA GLU A 15 2.59 -4.39 -11.33
C GLU A 15 3.26 -3.43 -10.35
N THR A 16 4.29 -2.68 -10.77
CA THR A 16 4.91 -1.64 -9.93
C THR A 16 3.89 -0.57 -9.54
N GLN A 17 3.08 -0.11 -10.49
CA GLN A 17 2.01 0.84 -10.21
C GLN A 17 1.02 0.26 -9.19
N ARG A 18 0.56 -0.98 -9.39
CA ARG A 18 -0.38 -1.66 -8.48
C ARG A 18 0.16 -1.70 -7.05
N ARG A 19 1.42 -2.07 -6.85
CA ARG A 19 2.05 -2.14 -5.51
C ARG A 19 2.14 -0.78 -4.83
N VAL A 20 2.45 0.27 -5.58
CA VAL A 20 2.48 1.64 -5.04
C VAL A 20 1.08 2.11 -4.67
N GLU A 21 0.09 1.88 -5.53
CA GLU A 21 -1.30 2.23 -5.26
C GLU A 21 -1.85 1.49 -4.04
N GLU A 22 -1.55 0.19 -3.90
CA GLU A 22 -1.90 -0.64 -2.73
C GLU A 22 -1.27 -0.10 -1.43
N ALA A 23 -0.01 0.34 -1.48
CA ALA A 23 0.67 0.94 -0.32
C ALA A 23 0.05 2.29 0.09
N LEU A 24 -0.30 3.13 -0.90
CA LEU A 24 -0.96 4.41 -0.66
C LEU A 24 -2.38 4.20 -0.10
N GLU A 25 -3.13 3.27 -0.65
CA GLU A 25 -4.47 2.90 -0.19
C GLU A 25 -4.45 2.36 1.23
N THR A 26 -3.55 1.41 1.52
CA THR A 26 -3.36 0.86 2.88
C THR A 26 -3.07 1.99 3.88
N THR A 27 -2.22 2.94 3.49
CA THR A 27 -1.88 4.11 4.30
C THR A 27 -3.10 5.00 4.52
N ARG A 28 -3.89 5.29 3.47
CA ARG A 28 -5.13 6.08 3.59
C ARG A 28 -6.10 5.43 4.56
N ILE A 29 -6.39 4.13 4.37
CA ILE A 29 -7.33 3.38 5.20
C ILE A 29 -6.87 3.38 6.66
N TYR A 30 -5.60 3.10 6.91
CA TYR A 30 -5.04 3.11 8.26
C TYR A 30 -5.14 4.49 8.92
N LYS A 31 -4.94 5.58 8.18
CA LYS A 31 -5.10 6.95 8.72
C LYS A 31 -6.55 7.33 9.00
N GLN A 32 -7.49 6.84 8.19
CA GLN A 32 -8.92 7.18 8.33
C GLN A 32 -9.61 6.34 9.41
N ILE A 33 -9.33 5.04 9.44
CA ILE A 33 -10.06 4.06 10.25
C ILE A 33 -9.22 3.57 11.44
N GLY A 34 -7.89 3.62 11.34
CA GLY A 34 -6.98 3.00 12.30
C GLY A 34 -6.84 1.49 12.07
N PHE A 35 -6.41 0.77 13.11
CA PHE A 35 -6.28 -0.69 13.08
C PHE A 35 -7.45 -1.35 13.80
N VAL A 36 -8.17 -2.23 13.08
CA VAL A 36 -9.22 -3.07 13.66
C VAL A 36 -8.58 -4.35 14.20
N ARG A 37 -8.53 -4.47 15.53
CA ARG A 37 -7.95 -5.63 16.23
C ARG A 37 -8.82 -6.88 16.05
N ARG A 38 -8.18 -8.01 15.79
CA ARG A 38 -8.84 -9.32 15.84
C ARG A 38 -9.26 -9.64 17.27
N GLN A 39 -10.46 -10.17 17.42
CA GLN A 39 -11.01 -10.62 18.69
C GLN A 39 -11.09 -12.14 18.70
N LEU A 40 -11.02 -12.73 19.89
CA LEU A 40 -11.22 -14.15 20.07
C LEU A 40 -12.67 -14.51 19.73
N SER A 41 -12.86 -15.50 18.86
CA SER A 41 -14.20 -16.03 18.61
C SER A 41 -14.70 -16.74 19.88
N SER A 42 -15.74 -16.17 20.50
CA SER A 42 -16.38 -16.75 21.69
C SER A 42 -17.49 -17.74 21.36
N THR A 43 -17.79 -17.96 20.07
CA THR A 43 -18.87 -18.86 19.66
C THR A 43 -18.39 -20.32 19.68
N SER A 44 -18.97 -21.12 20.57
CA SER A 44 -18.72 -22.56 20.62
C SER A 44 -19.18 -23.24 19.32
N SER A 45 -18.28 -23.97 18.66
CA SER A 45 -18.66 -24.92 17.61
C SER A 45 -19.40 -26.10 18.25
N TYR A 46 -20.60 -26.41 17.74
CA TYR A 46 -21.44 -27.51 18.20
C TYR A 46 -21.13 -28.85 17.50
N GLU A 47 -19.99 -28.96 16.83
CA GLU A 47 -19.58 -30.21 16.18
C GLU A 47 -19.02 -31.21 17.20
N PRO A 48 -19.37 -32.50 17.12
CA PRO A 48 -18.79 -33.54 17.97
C PRO A 48 -17.28 -33.63 17.74
N ARG A 49 -16.49 -33.10 18.68
CA ARG A 49 -15.03 -33.25 18.67
C ARG A 49 -14.64 -34.53 19.37
N PHE A 50 -14.34 -35.58 18.61
CA PHE A 50 -13.70 -36.78 19.12
C PHE A 50 -12.26 -36.45 19.54
N HIS A 51 -11.98 -36.37 20.84
CA HIS A 51 -10.68 -36.00 21.40
C HIS A 51 -9.81 -37.22 21.75
N GLY A 52 -8.54 -37.20 21.33
CA GLY A 52 -7.47 -38.08 21.83
C GLY A 52 -6.40 -37.26 22.60
N PRO A 53 -5.44 -37.88 23.31
CA PRO A 53 -4.39 -37.16 24.02
C PRO A 53 -3.43 -36.47 23.04
N THR A 54 -3.65 -35.18 22.78
CA THR A 54 -2.90 -34.43 21.75
C THR A 54 -1.60 -33.82 22.25
N ASN A 55 -1.32 -33.76 23.57
CA ASN A 55 -0.11 -33.19 24.19
C ASN A 55 0.33 -31.79 23.66
N LYS A 56 -0.57 -31.05 22.99
CA LYS A 56 -0.34 -29.71 22.46
C LYS A 56 -1.16 -28.72 23.26
N THR A 57 -0.48 -27.81 23.96
CA THR A 57 -1.11 -26.64 24.57
C THR A 57 -1.25 -25.56 23.51
N SER A 58 -2.48 -25.22 23.14
CA SER A 58 -2.77 -24.03 22.32
C SER A 58 -3.11 -22.86 23.24
N ASP A 59 -2.59 -21.67 22.97
CA ASP A 59 -3.03 -20.42 23.59
C ASP A 59 -3.61 -19.48 22.51
N PRO A 60 -4.89 -19.65 22.15
CA PRO A 60 -5.54 -18.82 21.13
C PRO A 60 -5.57 -17.33 21.50
N ALA A 61 -5.55 -16.99 22.79
CA ALA A 61 -5.56 -15.61 23.25
C ALA A 61 -4.19 -14.96 23.01
N GLY A 62 -3.11 -15.66 23.38
CA GLY A 62 -1.74 -15.24 23.11
C GLY A 62 -1.48 -15.06 21.61
N ASP A 63 -1.85 -16.04 20.79
CA ASP A 63 -1.64 -16.00 19.34
C ASP A 63 -2.33 -14.80 18.68
N ILE A 64 -3.58 -14.50 19.08
CA ILE A 64 -4.33 -13.35 18.56
C ILE A 64 -3.70 -12.03 19.03
N ALA A 65 -3.28 -11.96 20.29
CA ALA A 65 -2.64 -10.76 20.85
C ALA A 65 -1.33 -10.45 20.12
N THR A 66 -0.46 -11.44 19.93
CA THR A 66 0.80 -11.30 19.20
C THR A 66 0.54 -10.86 17.77
N TRP A 67 -0.40 -11.50 17.06
CA TRP A 67 -0.75 -11.12 15.70
C TRP A 67 -1.23 -9.66 15.59
N ASN A 68 -2.07 -9.22 16.52
CA ASN A 68 -2.59 -7.85 16.53
C ASN A 68 -1.47 -6.82 16.69
N VAL A 69 -0.56 -7.04 17.64
CA VAL A 69 0.58 -6.14 17.88
C VAL A 69 1.49 -6.08 16.66
N ASP A 70 1.84 -7.24 16.10
CA ASP A 70 2.74 -7.31 14.94
C ASP A 70 2.14 -6.63 13.71
N GLN A 71 0.84 -6.82 13.45
CA GLN A 71 0.18 -6.17 12.31
C GLN A 71 0.01 -4.67 12.50
N GLU A 72 -0.38 -4.23 13.69
CA GLU A 72 -0.52 -2.80 14.00
C GLU A 72 0.81 -2.08 13.79
N GLU A 73 1.91 -2.67 14.28
CA GLU A 73 3.26 -2.12 14.12
C GLU A 73 3.72 -2.14 12.65
N ARG A 74 3.40 -3.20 11.89
CA ARG A 74 3.69 -3.28 10.46
C ARG A 74 3.00 -2.17 9.68
N LEU A 75 1.72 -1.94 9.94
CA LEU A 75 0.93 -0.90 9.28
C LEU A 75 1.42 0.50 9.65
N ARG A 76 1.75 0.72 10.92
CA ARG A 76 2.36 1.96 11.40
C ARG A 76 3.65 2.26 10.65
N LYS A 77 4.61 1.31 10.61
CA LYS A 77 5.88 1.49 9.91
C LYS A 77 5.71 1.72 8.42
N MET A 78 4.76 1.02 7.79
CA MET A 78 4.45 1.25 6.37
C MET A 78 3.94 2.67 6.14
N THR A 79 2.99 3.11 6.97
CA THR A 79 2.41 4.46 6.92
C THR A 79 3.49 5.53 7.09
N GLU A 80 4.33 5.41 8.11
CA GLU A 80 5.44 6.35 8.36
C GLU A 80 6.41 6.42 7.16
N ARG A 81 6.73 5.27 6.54
CA ARG A 81 7.58 5.21 5.33
C ARG A 81 6.92 5.88 4.12
N VAL A 82 5.62 5.66 3.92
CA VAL A 82 4.86 6.27 2.82
C VAL A 82 4.77 7.78 3.02
N GLU A 83 4.45 8.26 4.21
CA GLU A 83 4.42 9.68 4.53
C GLU A 83 5.78 10.34 4.32
N TRP A 84 6.85 9.69 4.77
CA TRP A 84 8.21 10.16 4.52
C TRP A 84 8.50 10.23 3.02
N ALA A 85 8.19 9.19 2.24
CA ALA A 85 8.42 9.17 0.79
C ALA A 85 7.63 10.28 0.07
N VAL A 86 6.35 10.45 0.42
CA VAL A 86 5.50 11.51 -0.12
C VAL A 86 6.03 12.90 0.25
N SER A 87 6.55 13.08 1.47
CA SER A 87 7.15 14.35 1.90
C SER A 87 8.38 14.76 1.07
N ARG A 88 9.11 13.78 0.52
CA ARG A 88 10.31 13.97 -0.31
C ARG A 88 10.02 14.21 -1.78
N LEU A 89 8.77 14.05 -2.21
CA LEU A 89 8.39 14.41 -3.57
C LEU A 89 8.46 15.94 -3.79
N PRO A 90 8.77 16.39 -5.02
CA PRO A 90 8.61 17.79 -5.40
C PRO A 90 7.20 18.29 -5.12
N ALA A 91 7.06 19.55 -4.67
CA ALA A 91 5.79 20.10 -4.18
C ALA A 91 4.58 19.80 -5.09
N LYS A 92 4.73 19.96 -6.41
CA LYS A 92 3.67 19.67 -7.39
C LYS A 92 3.26 18.18 -7.43
N LEU A 93 4.23 17.27 -7.40
CA LEU A 93 3.97 15.82 -7.41
C LEU A 93 3.40 15.35 -6.08
N ARG A 94 3.87 15.95 -4.96
CA ARG A 94 3.34 15.69 -3.63
C ARG A 94 1.86 16.04 -3.55
N MET A 95 1.47 17.24 -4.01
CA MET A 95 0.06 17.66 -4.04
C MET A 95 -0.79 16.72 -4.91
N LEU A 96 -0.25 16.29 -6.06
CA LEU A 96 -0.92 15.30 -6.92
C LEU A 96 -1.21 14.00 -6.18
N ILE A 97 -0.21 13.42 -5.52
CA ILE A 97 -0.37 12.16 -4.79
C ILE A 97 -1.32 12.32 -3.60
N GLN A 98 -1.19 13.41 -2.84
CA GLN A 98 -2.07 13.69 -1.70
C GLN A 98 -3.54 13.77 -2.12
N LYS A 99 -3.84 14.60 -3.12
CA LYS A 99 -5.21 14.81 -3.60
C LYS A 99 -5.82 13.54 -4.20
N ARG A 100 -5.06 12.86 -5.06
CA ARG A 100 -5.57 11.71 -5.82
C ARG A 100 -5.68 10.43 -4.99
N TYR A 101 -4.74 10.17 -4.08
CA TYR A 101 -4.61 8.87 -3.44
C TYR A 101 -4.82 8.88 -1.92
N LEU A 102 -4.53 10.00 -1.23
CA LEU A 102 -4.56 10.04 0.24
C LEU A 102 -5.77 10.78 0.83
N GLU A 103 -6.32 11.78 0.13
CA GLU A 103 -7.43 12.59 0.66
C GLU A 103 -8.81 12.00 0.35
N SER A 104 -9.02 11.47 -0.86
CA SER A 104 -10.32 11.00 -1.32
C SER A 104 -10.22 9.65 -2.00
N GLU A 105 -11.21 8.80 -1.76
CA GLU A 105 -11.29 7.45 -2.33
C GLU A 105 -11.58 7.51 -3.83
N ASP A 106 -12.59 8.30 -4.21
CA ASP A 106 -13.11 8.39 -5.57
C ASP A 106 -12.71 9.68 -6.29
N ALA A 107 -11.55 10.25 -5.95
CA ALA A 107 -11.05 11.43 -6.66
C ALA A 107 -10.91 11.10 -8.15
N LEU A 108 -11.62 11.82 -9.03
CA LEU A 108 -11.53 11.62 -10.47
C LEU A 108 -10.36 12.44 -11.04
N ASP A 109 -9.64 11.87 -12.01
CA ASP A 109 -8.40 12.48 -12.52
C ASP A 109 -8.65 13.90 -13.08
N TYR A 110 -9.80 14.15 -13.70
CA TYR A 110 -10.14 15.47 -14.22
C TYR A 110 -10.43 16.51 -13.12
N VAL A 111 -11.02 16.09 -11.99
CA VAL A 111 -11.26 16.97 -10.84
C VAL A 111 -9.91 17.38 -10.24
N VAL A 112 -9.03 16.40 -10.00
CA VAL A 112 -7.68 16.64 -9.49
C VAL A 112 -6.86 17.52 -10.45
N CYS A 113 -6.98 17.31 -11.77
CA CYS A 113 -6.35 18.20 -12.76
C CYS A 113 -6.79 19.66 -12.58
N SER A 114 -8.09 19.88 -12.44
CA SER A 114 -8.67 21.22 -12.27
C SER A 114 -8.21 21.86 -10.97
N GLU A 115 -8.25 21.13 -9.85
CA GLU A 115 -7.84 21.64 -8.53
C GLU A 115 -6.35 21.99 -8.47
N LEU A 116 -5.51 21.26 -9.19
CA LEU A 116 -4.07 21.48 -9.23
C LEU A 116 -3.64 22.50 -10.30
N ASN A 117 -4.59 23.13 -11.01
CA ASN A 117 -4.33 24.00 -12.16
C ASN A 117 -3.39 23.35 -13.20
N MET A 118 -3.59 22.06 -13.47
CA MET A 118 -2.80 21.29 -14.43
C MET A 118 -3.60 20.96 -15.68
N SER A 119 -2.96 21.07 -16.84
CA SER A 119 -3.53 20.51 -18.08
C SER A 119 -3.56 18.98 -18.00
N LYS A 120 -4.54 18.34 -18.64
CA LYS A 120 -4.64 16.87 -18.74
C LYS A 120 -3.34 16.23 -19.22
N ARG A 121 -2.71 16.82 -20.24
CA ARG A 121 -1.43 16.35 -20.79
C ARG A 121 -0.29 16.41 -19.76
N THR A 122 -0.25 17.47 -18.95
CA THR A 122 0.74 17.61 -17.88
C THR A 122 0.51 16.52 -16.82
N TYR A 123 -0.74 16.34 -16.41
CA TYR A 123 -1.11 15.35 -15.40
C TYR A 123 -0.75 13.91 -15.83
N GLU A 124 -1.09 13.51 -17.05
CA GLU A 124 -0.76 12.19 -17.62
C GLU A 124 0.74 11.92 -17.68
N ARG A 125 1.58 12.96 -17.75
CA ARG A 125 3.04 12.83 -17.71
C ARG A 125 3.60 12.80 -16.28
N GLU A 126 3.09 13.66 -15.40
CA GLU A 126 3.61 13.81 -14.04
C GLU A 126 3.12 12.70 -13.09
N LYS A 127 1.90 12.16 -13.29
CA LYS A 127 1.36 11.05 -12.49
C LYS A 127 2.25 9.80 -12.51
N PRO A 128 2.58 9.20 -13.67
CA PRO A 128 3.47 8.03 -13.70
C PRO A 128 4.85 8.36 -13.15
N ARG A 129 5.36 9.58 -13.36
CA ARG A 129 6.63 10.03 -12.77
C ARG A 129 6.60 10.02 -11.25
N ALA A 130 5.54 10.54 -10.63
CA ALA A 130 5.36 10.50 -9.18
C ALA A 130 5.30 9.05 -8.66
N ILE A 131 4.57 8.17 -9.36
CA ILE A 131 4.47 6.75 -9.01
C ILE A 131 5.83 6.06 -9.08
N TYR A 132 6.63 6.29 -10.13
CA TYR A 132 7.98 5.73 -10.21
C TYR A 132 8.89 6.24 -9.08
N MET A 133 8.85 7.53 -8.77
CA MET A 133 9.63 8.08 -7.67
C MET A 133 9.27 7.41 -6.34
N LEU A 134 7.97 7.20 -6.08
CA LEU A 134 7.51 6.49 -4.90
C LEU A 134 7.90 5.01 -4.91
N ALA A 135 7.78 4.33 -6.07
CA ALA A 135 8.19 2.94 -6.22
C ALA A 135 9.64 2.74 -5.76
N PHE A 136 10.56 3.57 -6.26
CA PHE A 136 11.98 3.47 -5.91
C PHE A 136 12.26 3.88 -4.46
N MET A 137 11.58 4.91 -3.92
CA MET A 137 11.75 5.31 -2.51
C MET A 137 11.27 4.22 -1.54
N LEU A 138 10.21 3.49 -1.92
CA LEU A 138 9.61 2.45 -1.09
C LEU A 138 10.17 1.05 -1.37
N LYS A 139 10.96 0.88 -2.44
CA LYS A 139 11.46 -0.40 -2.97
C LYS A 139 10.35 -1.35 -3.38
N LEU A 140 9.39 -0.83 -4.15
CA LEU A 140 8.21 -1.54 -4.64
C LEU A 140 8.27 -1.86 -6.14
N GLU A 141 9.39 -1.52 -6.80
CA GLU A 141 9.62 -1.85 -8.20
C GLU A 141 9.62 -3.36 -8.44
N VAL A 142 8.97 -3.76 -9.53
CA VAL A 142 8.96 -5.15 -10.01
C VAL A 142 9.81 -5.22 -11.26
N ILE A 143 10.88 -6.00 -11.16
CA ILE A 143 11.75 -6.29 -12.29
C ILE A 143 11.11 -7.41 -13.09
N ASP A 144 10.96 -7.20 -14.39
CA ASP A 144 10.53 -8.22 -15.33
C ASP A 144 11.66 -9.26 -15.42
N ASN A 145 11.37 -10.51 -15.05
CA ASN A 145 12.34 -11.60 -15.11
C ASN A 145 12.49 -12.10 -16.56
N ASP A 146 12.85 -11.22 -17.49
CA ASP A 146 13.26 -11.56 -18.86
C ASP A 146 14.75 -11.96 -18.92
N VAL A 147 15.29 -12.54 -17.83
CA VAL A 147 16.66 -13.08 -17.77
C VAL A 147 16.58 -14.58 -17.51
N ALA A 148 16.49 -15.32 -18.60
CA ALA A 148 16.99 -16.68 -18.74
C ALA A 148 18.03 -16.68 -19.87
#